data_AF-A0A9X4KQX7-F1
#
_entry.id   AF-A0A9X4KQX7-F1
#
_cell.length_a   1.000
_cell.length_b   1.000
_cell.length_c   1.000
_cell.angle_alpha   90.00
_cell.angle_beta   90.00
_cell.angle_gamma   90.00
#
_symmetry.space_group_name_H-M   'P 1'
#
loop_
_entity.id
_entity.type
_entity.pdbx_description
1 polymer ?
#
loop_
_entity_poly.entity_id
_entity_poly.type
_entity_poly.pdbx_seq_one_letter_code
_entity_poly.pdbx_strand_id
1 'polypeptide(L)'
;MHEGGSTSRRLSERWAAENGLNWQIRMELGAIETIKEAVKHGMGIGILPRRSARREELSGELVLRELPGKVSVRRICLAYREEDEPVRQAAAFIDFMRGEAGGIGSSLPGETPKASEGDRSSRNAPRSGRCLQ
;
A
#
# COMPACT_ATOMS: atom_id res chain seq x y z
N MET A 1 -5.47 -13.82 7.54
CA MET A 1 -5.32 -13.18 6.20
C MET A 1 -6.26 -11.99 6.12
N HIS A 2 -6.00 -11.01 5.25
CA HIS A 2 -7.02 -9.99 4.98
C HIS A 2 -8.25 -10.60 4.31
N GLU A 3 -9.42 -10.04 4.59
CA GLU A 3 -10.69 -10.42 3.96
C GLU A 3 -10.64 -10.38 2.42
N GLY A 4 -11.42 -11.26 1.81
CA GLY A 4 -11.66 -11.32 0.36
C GLY A 4 -11.98 -9.96 -0.25
N GLY A 5 -11.43 -9.69 -1.44
CA GLY A 5 -11.68 -8.46 -2.19
C GLY A 5 -10.82 -7.26 -1.80
N SER A 6 -10.12 -7.30 -0.67
CA SER A 6 -9.20 -6.22 -0.29
C SER A 6 -7.96 -6.17 -1.20
N THR A 7 -7.40 -4.97 -1.42
CA THR A 7 -6.12 -4.82 -2.14
C THR A 7 -5.00 -5.60 -1.47
N SER A 8 -5.00 -5.67 -0.14
CA SER A 8 -4.04 -6.47 0.61
C SER A 8 -4.17 -7.96 0.31
N ARG A 9 -5.38 -8.50 0.27
CA ARG A 9 -5.61 -9.89 -0.11
C ARG A 9 -5.08 -10.19 -1.51
N ARG A 10 -5.47 -9.38 -2.51
CA ARG A 10 -5.00 -9.54 -3.90
C ARG A 10 -3.48 -9.51 -4.03
N LEU A 11 -2.82 -8.58 -3.35
CA LEU A 11 -1.36 -8.45 -3.42
C LEU A 11 -0.66 -9.65 -2.77
N SER A 12 -1.15 -10.12 -1.62
CA SER A 12 -0.61 -11.30 -0.96
C SER A 12 -0.83 -12.56 -1.79
N GLU A 13 -2.02 -12.77 -2.35
CA GLU A 13 -2.30 -13.91 -3.23
C GLU A 13 -1.45 -13.91 -4.50
N ARG A 14 -1.28 -12.74 -5.12
CA ARG A 14 -0.38 -12.60 -6.27
C ARG A 14 1.04 -12.98 -5.89
N TRP A 15 1.56 -12.44 -4.79
CA TRP A 15 2.90 -12.77 -4.30
C TRP A 15 3.04 -14.27 -4.04
N ALA A 16 2.07 -14.92 -3.39
CA ALA A 16 2.12 -16.36 -3.16
C ALA A 16 2.12 -17.16 -4.47
N ALA A 17 1.26 -16.81 -5.41
CA ALA A 17 1.21 -17.47 -6.72
C ALA A 17 2.52 -17.32 -7.50
N GLU A 18 3.11 -16.12 -7.51
CA GLU A 18 4.41 -15.84 -8.15
C GLU A 18 5.57 -16.63 -7.52
N ASN A 19 5.42 -17.05 -6.25
CA ASN A 19 6.40 -17.88 -5.54
C ASN A 19 6.00 -19.37 -5.48
N GLY A 20 4.98 -19.79 -6.24
CA GLY A 20 4.53 -21.19 -6.29
C GLY A 20 3.94 -21.71 -4.96
N LEU A 21 3.49 -20.82 -4.08
CA LEU A 21 2.93 -21.18 -2.78
C LEU A 21 1.42 -21.38 -2.88
N ASN A 22 0.94 -22.52 -2.38
CA ASN A 22 -0.48 -22.75 -2.13
C ASN A 22 -0.71 -22.84 -0.62
N TRP A 23 -1.43 -21.87 -0.08
CA TRP A 23 -1.67 -21.74 1.36
C TRP A 23 -3.11 -22.09 1.75
N GLN A 24 -3.26 -22.74 2.89
CA GLN A 24 -4.57 -22.96 3.52
C GLN A 24 -4.89 -21.77 4.43
N ILE A 25 -5.85 -20.95 4.01
CA ILE A 25 -6.30 -19.80 4.78
C ILE A 25 -7.26 -20.31 5.87
N ARG A 26 -6.81 -20.31 7.13
CA ARG A 26 -7.67 -20.66 8.27
C ARG A 26 -8.62 -19.55 8.71
N MET A 27 -8.27 -18.30 8.43
CA MET A 27 -9.00 -17.14 8.94
C MET A 27 -8.80 -15.92 8.05
N GLU A 28 -9.90 -15.18 7.88
CA GLU A 28 -9.96 -13.91 7.19
C GLU A 28 -10.44 -12.81 8.14
N LEU A 29 -9.77 -11.66 8.12
CA LEU A 29 -10.02 -10.53 9.02
C LEU A 29 -9.91 -9.23 8.22
N GLY A 30 -10.84 -8.29 8.43
CA GLY A 30 -10.85 -7.02 7.69
C GLY A 30 -9.80 -6.01 8.17
N ALA A 31 -9.59 -5.91 9.48
CA ALA A 31 -8.74 -4.90 10.10
C ALA A 31 -7.32 -5.40 10.41
N ILE A 32 -6.32 -4.54 10.16
CA ILE A 32 -4.91 -4.81 10.49
C ILE A 32 -4.72 -5.06 11.98
N GLU A 33 -5.36 -4.25 12.83
CA GLU A 33 -5.25 -4.41 14.29
C GLU A 33 -5.77 -5.78 14.74
N THR A 34 -6.90 -6.24 14.19
CA THR A 34 -7.43 -7.58 14.49
C THR A 34 -6.49 -8.69 14.03
N ILE A 35 -5.83 -8.53 12.88
CA ILE A 35 -4.80 -9.47 12.43
C ILE A 35 -3.61 -9.48 13.40
N LYS A 36 -3.14 -8.32 13.84
CA LYS A 36 -2.02 -8.22 14.80
C LYS A 36 -2.36 -8.89 16.12
N GLU A 37 -3.52 -8.59 16.70
CA GLU A 37 -3.96 -9.22 17.96
C GLU A 37 -4.12 -10.74 17.80
N ALA A 38 -4.67 -11.21 16.68
CA ALA A 38 -4.77 -12.64 16.41
C ALA A 38 -3.41 -13.34 16.36
N VAL A 39 -2.40 -12.71 15.75
CA VAL A 39 -1.03 -13.22 15.71
C VAL A 39 -0.40 -13.19 17.11
N LYS A 40 -0.58 -12.12 17.89
CA LYS A 40 -0.08 -12.03 19.28
C LYS A 40 -0.65 -13.14 20.17
N HIS A 41 -1.90 -13.54 19.94
CA HIS A 41 -2.55 -14.64 20.65
C HIS A 41 -2.26 -16.04 20.05
N GLY A 42 -1.30 -16.16 19.12
CA GLY A 42 -0.86 -17.46 18.61
C GLY A 42 -1.80 -18.13 17.61
N MET A 43 -2.73 -17.38 17.00
CA MET A 43 -3.66 -17.94 16.00
C MET A 43 -2.99 -18.25 14.64
N GLY A 44 -1.74 -17.83 14.45
CA GLY A 44 -0.95 -18.11 13.25
C GLY A 44 -0.05 -16.94 12.84
N ILE A 45 0.15 -16.78 11.54
CA ILE A 45 0.94 -15.69 10.94
C ILE A 45 0.07 -14.79 10.05
N GLY A 46 0.50 -13.55 9.86
CA GLY A 46 -0.19 -12.57 9.02
C GLY A 46 0.76 -11.90 8.03
N ILE A 47 0.24 -11.51 6.86
CA ILE A 47 0.95 -10.67 5.89
C ILE A 47 0.36 -9.27 5.97
N LEU A 48 1.21 -8.29 6.29
CA LEU A 48 0.85 -6.90 6.52
C LEU A 48 1.87 -5.97 5.85
N PRO A 49 1.51 -4.72 5.52
CA PRO A 49 2.49 -3.70 5.17
C PRO A 49 3.47 -3.47 6.32
N ARG A 50 4.78 -3.47 6.05
CA ARG A 50 5.81 -3.28 7.08
C ARG A 50 5.55 -2.09 8.00
N ARG A 51 5.09 -0.96 7.42
CA ARG A 51 4.79 0.27 8.18
C ARG A 51 3.71 0.08 9.25
N SER A 52 2.75 -0.84 9.08
CA SER A 52 1.63 -1.01 10.01
C SER A 52 1.95 -1.89 11.22
N ALA A 53 3.07 -2.61 11.19
CA ALA A 53 3.52 -3.48 12.29
C ALA A 53 4.87 -3.02 12.90
N ARG A 54 5.41 -1.87 12.45
CA ARG A 54 6.71 -1.35 12.92
C ARG A 54 6.69 -1.04 14.42
N ARG A 55 5.55 -0.60 14.97
CA ARG A 55 5.44 -0.35 16.42
C ARG A 55 5.60 -1.65 17.20
N GLU A 56 4.88 -2.70 16.80
CA GLU A 56 4.92 -4.02 17.43
C GLU A 56 6.27 -4.73 17.23
N GLU A 57 6.95 -4.46 16.10
CA GLU A 57 8.33 -4.88 15.88
C GLU A 57 9.28 -4.27 16.92
N LEU A 58 9.17 -2.96 17.14
CA LEU A 58 10.03 -2.21 18.06
C LEU A 58 9.74 -2.54 19.53
N SER A 59 8.49 -2.83 19.88
CA SER A 59 8.11 -3.25 21.24
C SER A 59 8.42 -4.72 21.52
N GLY A 60 8.76 -5.51 20.49
CA GLY A 60 9.00 -6.95 20.62
C GLY A 60 7.73 -7.80 20.74
N GLU A 61 6.55 -7.20 20.59
CA GLU A 61 5.27 -7.92 20.60
C GLU A 61 5.09 -8.81 19.36
N LEU A 62 5.67 -8.41 18.23
CA LEU A 62 5.63 -9.17 16.99
C LEU A 62 6.99 -9.22 16.33
N VAL A 63 7.29 -10.36 15.72
CA VAL A 63 8.50 -10.54 14.90
C VAL A 63 8.13 -10.35 13.43
N LEU A 64 8.73 -9.37 12.77
CA LEU A 64 8.57 -9.18 11.34
C LEU A 64 9.58 -10.04 10.56
N ARG A 65 9.12 -10.57 9.43
CA ARG A 65 9.93 -11.29 8.45
C ARG A 65 9.67 -10.72 7.08
N GLU A 66 10.76 -10.42 6.36
CA GLU A 66 10.67 -10.01 4.97
C GLU A 66 10.14 -11.17 4.13
N LEU A 67 9.26 -10.86 3.18
CA LEU A 67 8.76 -11.86 2.25
C LEU A 67 9.85 -12.16 1.21
N PRO A 68 10.16 -13.44 0.93
CA PRO A 68 11.12 -13.80 -0.10
C PRO A 68 10.61 -13.43 -1.50
N GLY A 69 11.55 -13.39 -2.45
CA GLY A 69 11.24 -13.09 -3.85
C GLY A 69 10.86 -11.63 -4.08
N LYS A 70 10.16 -11.38 -5.19
CA LYS A 70 9.76 -10.03 -5.60
C LYS A 70 8.51 -9.61 -4.84
N VAL A 71 8.61 -8.57 -4.01
CA VAL A 71 7.49 -8.00 -3.27
C VAL A 71 7.02 -6.71 -3.95
N SER A 72 5.71 -6.55 -4.10
CA SER A 72 5.13 -5.32 -4.66
C SER A 72 5.36 -4.13 -3.74
N VAL A 73 6.03 -3.09 -4.25
CA VAL A 73 6.19 -1.82 -3.54
C VAL A 73 4.88 -1.06 -3.57
N ARG A 74 4.34 -0.73 -2.39
CA ARG A 74 3.17 0.15 -2.27
C ARG A 74 3.63 1.60 -2.24
N ARG A 75 3.09 2.39 -3.17
CA ARG A 75 3.27 3.85 -3.19
C ARG A 75 1.97 4.52 -2.76
N ILE A 76 2.10 5.56 -1.94
CA ILE A 76 0.99 6.47 -1.62
C ILE A 76 1.18 7.67 -2.54
N CYS A 77 0.16 7.99 -3.32
CA CYS A 77 0.22 9.05 -4.32
C CYS A 77 -0.84 10.10 -4.03
N LEU A 78 -0.55 11.35 -4.36
CA LEU A 78 -1.54 12.41 -4.36
C LEU A 78 -2.26 12.43 -5.70
N ALA A 79 -3.59 12.40 -5.69
CA ALA A 79 -4.40 12.46 -6.90
C ALA A 79 -5.23 13.74 -6.90
N TYR A 80 -5.08 14.53 -7.95
CA TYR A 80 -5.87 15.74 -8.20
C TYR A 80 -6.05 15.91 -9.71
N ARG A 81 -7.08 16.64 -10.12
CA ARG A 81 -7.32 16.92 -11.54
C ARG A 81 -6.26 17.88 -12.03
N GLU A 82 -5.79 17.68 -13.26
CA GLU A 82 -4.75 18.54 -13.83
C GLU A 82 -5.30 19.91 -14.19
N GLU A 83 -6.57 19.95 -14.60
CA GLU A 83 -7.32 21.13 -14.96
C GLU A 83 -7.75 22.01 -13.77
N ASP A 84 -7.67 21.49 -12.54
CA ASP A 84 -8.07 22.22 -11.33
C ASP A 84 -6.83 22.88 -10.71
N GLU A 85 -6.82 24.22 -10.66
CA GLU A 85 -5.82 24.94 -9.87
C GLU A 85 -6.10 24.66 -8.37
N PRO A 86 -5.15 24.07 -7.63
CA PRO A 86 -5.36 23.76 -6.24
C PRO A 86 -5.60 25.05 -5.45
N VAL A 87 -6.62 25.05 -4.58
CA VAL A 87 -6.82 26.15 -3.63
C VAL A 87 -5.56 26.36 -2.80
N ARG A 88 -5.35 27.59 -2.31
CA ARG A 88 -4.10 28.00 -1.64
C ARG A 88 -3.62 27.02 -0.56
N GLN A 89 -4.56 26.46 0.21
CA GLN A 89 -4.28 25.50 1.28
C GLN A 89 -3.81 24.15 0.72
N ALA A 90 -4.42 23.68 -0.38
CA ALA A 90 -4.02 22.45 -1.06
C ALA A 90 -2.65 22.62 -1.73
N ALA A 91 -2.40 23.76 -2.38
CA ALA A 91 -1.08 24.07 -2.95
C ALA A 91 0.02 24.09 -1.88
N ALA A 92 -0.22 24.79 -0.76
CA ALA A 92 0.72 24.80 0.36
C ALA A 92 0.96 23.41 0.96
N PHE A 93 -0.07 22.57 1.05
CA PHE A 93 0.08 21.18 1.48
C PHE A 93 0.89 20.35 0.48
N ILE A 94 0.66 20.52 -0.83
CA ILE A 94 1.43 19.84 -1.87
C ILE A 94 2.91 20.22 -1.77
N ASP A 95 3.20 21.51 -1.63
CA ASP A 95 4.57 22.02 -1.53
C ASP A 95 5.24 21.52 -0.24
N PHE A 96 4.52 21.52 0.88
CA PHE A 96 4.98 20.91 2.13
C PHE A 96 5.33 19.42 1.94
N MET A 97 4.41 18.65 1.34
CA MET A 97 4.64 17.22 1.10
C MET A 97 5.80 16.96 0.15
N ARG A 98 6.05 17.84 -0.84
CA ARG A 98 7.22 17.75 -1.73
C ARG A 98 8.53 18.09 -1.00
N GLY A 99 8.50 19.06 -0.09
CA GLY A 99 9.66 19.41 0.74
C GLY A 99 10.06 18.28 1.69
N GLU A 100 9.07 17.62 2.30
CA GLU A 100 9.29 16.48 3.20
C GLU A 100 9.61 15.17 2.46
N ALA A 101 9.13 14.99 1.23
CA ALA A 101 9.39 13.79 0.43
C ALA A 101 10.89 13.57 0.17
N GLY A 102 11.69 14.64 0.13
CA GLY A 102 13.15 14.54 0.05
C GLY A 102 13.83 13.87 1.25
N GLY A 103 13.15 13.76 2.39
CA GLY A 103 13.64 13.08 3.60
C GLY A 103 13.09 11.67 3.84
N ILE A 104 12.02 11.27 3.12
CA ILE A 104 11.31 10.01 3.35
C ILE A 104 11.63 9.01 2.22
N GLY A 105 12.87 8.53 2.19
CA GLY A 105 13.26 7.36 1.40
C GLY A 105 13.97 7.68 0.09
N SER A 106 15.20 8.20 0.18
CA SER A 106 16.12 8.26 -0.95
C SER A 106 16.66 6.87 -1.32
N SER A 107 15.95 6.15 -2.19
CA SER A 107 16.57 5.35 -3.27
C SER A 107 15.48 4.65 -4.10
N LEU A 108 15.33 5.06 -5.37
CA LEU A 108 15.31 4.21 -6.59
C LEU A 108 14.49 4.86 -7.74
N PRO A 109 14.82 4.54 -9.01
CA PRO A 109 14.57 5.39 -10.17
C PRO A 109 13.11 5.37 -10.64
N GLY A 110 12.72 6.49 -11.23
CA GLY A 110 11.38 6.79 -11.66
C GLY A 110 10.89 5.96 -12.85
N GLU A 111 9.59 5.70 -12.80
CA GLU A 111 8.72 5.68 -13.97
C GLU A 111 7.30 6.00 -13.47
N THR A 112 6.71 7.03 -14.08
CA THR A 112 5.32 7.44 -13.88
C THR A 112 4.41 6.43 -14.59
N PRO A 113 3.50 5.71 -13.89
CA PRO A 113 2.54 4.86 -14.57
C PRO A 113 1.52 5.76 -15.28
N LYS A 114 1.49 5.74 -16.61
CA LYS A 114 0.33 6.25 -17.36
C LYS A 114 -0.87 5.36 -17.06
N ALA A 115 -1.98 5.95 -16.63
CA ALA A 115 -3.24 5.24 -16.47
C ALA A 115 -3.64 4.64 -17.83
N SER A 116 -3.85 3.32 -17.86
CA SER A 116 -4.28 2.60 -19.06
C SER A 116 -5.70 3.00 -19.48
N GLU A 117 -5.86 3.35 -20.74
CA GLU A 117 -7.14 3.58 -21.40
C GLU A 117 -8.02 2.33 -21.37
N GLY A 118 -9.22 2.47 -20.79
CA GLY A 118 -10.19 1.39 -20.67
C GLY A 118 -11.61 1.94 -20.47
N ASP A 119 -12.28 2.12 -21.60
CA ASP A 119 -13.71 2.25 -21.90
C ASP A 119 -14.58 3.32 -21.20
N ARG A 120 -15.30 4.07 -22.05
CA ARG A 120 -16.02 5.32 -21.73
C ARG A 120 -17.48 5.05 -21.43
N SER A 121 -17.94 5.48 -20.25
CA SER A 121 -19.28 6.07 -20.14
C SER A 121 -19.40 6.96 -18.90
N SER A 122 -19.77 8.22 -19.14
CA SER A 122 -20.29 9.22 -18.18
C SER A 122 -19.33 9.83 -17.13
N ARG A 123 -19.00 11.12 -17.34
CA ARG A 123 -18.57 12.13 -16.33
C ARG A 123 -17.19 12.02 -15.65
N ASN A 124 -16.19 11.37 -16.24
CA ASN A 124 -14.81 11.41 -15.70
C ASN A 124 -13.80 11.97 -16.70
N ALA A 125 -13.33 13.18 -16.45
CA ALA A 125 -12.06 13.68 -16.97
C ALA A 125 -10.90 12.80 -16.43
N PRO A 126 -9.79 12.66 -17.17
CA PRO A 126 -8.67 11.82 -16.76
C PRO A 126 -8.05 12.34 -15.46
N ARG A 127 -8.13 11.54 -14.39
CA ARG A 127 -7.46 11.86 -13.13
C ARG A 127 -5.96 11.69 -13.32
N SER A 128 -5.23 12.78 -13.51
CA SER A 128 -3.77 12.76 -13.49
C SER A 128 -3.31 12.41 -12.06
N GLY A 129 -2.86 11.19 -11.83
CA GLY A 129 -2.33 10.78 -10.53
C GLY A 129 -0.83 11.07 -10.49
N ARG A 130 -0.41 12.12 -9.77
CA ARG A 130 1.02 12.40 -9.56
C ARG A 130 1.46 11.74 -8.26
N CYS A 131 2.20 10.64 -8.37
CA CYS A 131 2.85 10.09 -7.18
C CYS A 131 3.93 11.08 -6.72
N LEU A 132 3.81 11.56 -5.49
CA LEU A 132 4.85 12.37 -4.86
C LEU A 132 6.08 11.45 -4.73
N GLN A 133 7.15 11.84 -5.43
CA GLN A 133 8.42 11.12 -5.49
C GLN A 133 9.27 11.45 -4.29
#